data_AF-A0A7C3AU55-F1
#
_entry.id   AF-A0A7C3AU55-F1
#
_cell.length_a   1.000
_cell.length_b   1.000
_cell.length_c   1.000
_cell.angle_alpha   90.00
_cell.angle_beta   90.00
_cell.angle_gamma   90.00
#
_symmetry.space_group_name_H-M   'P 1'
#
loop_
_entity.id
_entity.type
_entity.pdbx_description
1 polymer ?
#
loop_
_entity_poly.entity_id
_entity_poly.type
_entity_poly.pdbx_seq_one_letter_code
_entity_poly.pdbx_strand_id
1 'polypeptide(L)' 'MSDASMQHHVLVVDDEPGVREVLEIILQNAGYAVSTAGGVEEACALLETQPVDVVITDLY' A
#
# COMPACT_ATOMS: atom_id res chain seq x y z
N MET A 1 -10.65 20.94 -18.66
CA MET A 1 -9.43 20.11 -18.70
C MET A 1 -9.51 19.22 -17.49
N SER A 2 -9.62 17.92 -17.72
CA SER A 2 -9.91 16.91 -16.72
C SER A 2 -8.81 16.89 -15.68
N ASP A 3 -9.16 17.20 -14.43
CA ASP A 3 -8.29 16.85 -13.31
C ASP A 3 -8.40 15.33 -13.17
N ALA A 4 -7.50 14.60 -13.82
CA ALA A 4 -7.30 13.21 -13.50
C ALA A 4 -6.64 13.20 -12.13
N SER A 5 -7.46 13.23 -11.07
CA SER A 5 -6.98 13.21 -9.69
C SER A 5 -6.06 12.00 -9.53
N MET A 6 -4.76 12.24 -9.44
CA MET A 6 -3.76 11.19 -9.29
C MET A 6 -4.10 10.39 -8.05
N GLN A 7 -4.36 9.11 -8.23
CA GLN A 7 -4.73 8.22 -7.15
C GLN A 7 -3.50 8.01 -6.27
N HIS A 8 -3.51 8.52 -5.04
CA HIS A 8 -2.38 8.35 -4.13
C HIS A 8 -2.14 6.86 -3.84
N HIS A 9 -0.88 6.45 -3.81
CA HIS A 9 -0.47 5.05 -3.68
C HIS A 9 0.06 4.75 -2.28
N VAL A 10 -0.57 3.78 -1.61
CA VAL A 10 -0.21 3.33 -0.27
C VAL A 10 0.39 1.92 -0.33
N LEU A 11 1.53 1.71 0.33
CA LEU A 11 2.10 0.39 0.57
C LEU A 11 1.80 -0.06 2.00
N VAL A 12 1.13 -1.19 2.16
CA VAL A 12 0.87 -1.82 3.47
C VAL A 12 1.88 -2.95 3.69
N VAL A 13 2.63 -2.91 4.79
CA VAL A 13 3.64 -3.90 5.17
C VAL A 13 3.28 -4.50 6.53
N ASP A 14 2.90 -5.76 6.54
CA ASP A 14 2.45 -6.46 7.75
C ASP A 14 2.63 -7.97 7.51
N ASP A 15 3.10 -8.76 8.47
CA ASP A 15 3.31 -10.20 8.27
C ASP A 15 1.99 -10.98 8.34
N GLU A 16 0.96 -10.44 9.00
CA GLU A 16 -0.36 -11.05 9.15
C GLU A 16 -1.23 -10.83 7.89
N PRO A 17 -1.55 -11.90 7.12
CA PRO A 17 -2.31 -11.76 5.87
C PRO A 17 -3.69 -11.14 6.05
N GLY A 18 -4.36 -11.44 7.19
CA GLY A 18 -5.69 -10.90 7.49
C GLY A 18 -5.68 -9.39 7.70
N VAL A 19 -4.63 -8.85 8.33
CA VAL A 19 -4.48 -7.41 8.52
C VAL A 19 -4.26 -6.71 7.18
N ARG A 20 -3.39 -7.28 6.32
CA ARG A 20 -3.16 -6.75 4.96
C ARG A 20 -4.43 -6.69 4.13
N GLU A 21 -5.22 -7.77 4.11
CA GLU A 21 -6.47 -7.84 3.35
C GLU A 21 -7.48 -6.78 3.81
N VAL A 22 -7.68 -6.62 5.13
CA VAL A 22 -8.60 -5.63 5.68
C VAL A 22 -8.16 -4.20 5.35
N LEU A 23 -6.87 -3.89 5.50
CA LEU A 23 -6.34 -2.57 5.19
C LEU A 23 -6.43 -2.26 3.69
N GLU A 24 -6.13 -3.22 2.83
CA GLU A 24 -6.27 -3.09 1.39
C GLU A 24 -7.70 -2.70 0.99
N ILE A 25 -8.71 -3.44 1.50
CA ILE A 25 -10.13 -3.16 1.22
C ILE A 25 -10.52 -1.75 1.69
N ILE A 26 -10.12 -1.36 2.92
CA ILE A 26 -10.46 -0.05 3.48
C ILE A 26 -9.86 1.08 2.64
N LEU A 27 -8.58 0.97 2.28
CA LEU A 27 -7.86 2.01 1.54
C LEU A 27 -8.32 2.09 0.08
N GLN A 28 -8.57 0.97 -0.59
CA GLN A 28 -9.14 0.95 -1.94
C GLN A 28 -10.53 1.60 -1.96
N ASN A 29 -11.39 1.29 -0.98
CA ASN A 29 -12.71 1.93 -0.84
C ASN A 29 -12.63 3.43 -0.57
N ALA A 30 -11.55 3.90 0.07
CA ALA A 30 -11.26 5.32 0.26
C ALA A 30 -10.67 6.00 -0.99
N GLY A 31 -10.46 5.24 -2.07
CA GLY A 31 -9.97 5.77 -3.35
C GLY A 31 -8.46 5.78 -3.48
N TYR A 32 -7.70 5.04 -2.68
CA TYR A 32 -6.25 4.89 -2.85
C TYR A 32 -5.90 3.73 -3.78
N ALA A 33 -4.77 3.85 -4.48
CA ALA A 33 -4.09 2.68 -5.02
C ALA A 33 -3.37 1.99 -3.86
N VAL A 34 -3.37 0.66 -3.82
CA VAL A 34 -2.78 -0.08 -2.70
C VAL A 34 -1.94 -1.23 -3.23
N SER A 35 -0.73 -1.37 -2.67
CA SER A 35 0.08 -2.58 -2.74
C SER A 35 0.27 -3.14 -1.34
N THR A 36 0.45 -4.46 -1.23
CA THR A 36 0.68 -5.14 0.04
C THR A 36 1.99 -5.94 0.00
N ALA A 37 2.66 -6.04 1.14
CA ALA A 37 3.88 -6.82 1.33
C ALA A 37 3.83 -7.55 2.68
N GLY A 38 4.23 -8.81 2.71
CA GLY A 38 4.31 -9.63 3.92
C GLY A 38 5.55 -9.36 4.79
N GLY A 39 6.46 -8.49 4.34
CA GLY A 39 7.69 -8.19 5.04
C GLY A 39 8.63 -7.28 4.25
N VAL A 40 9.82 -7.05 4.81
CA VAL A 40 10.78 -6.04 4.32
C VAL A 40 11.27 -6.34 2.90
N GLU A 41 11.58 -7.60 2.57
CA GLU A 41 12.11 -7.96 1.25
C GLU A 41 11.11 -7.65 0.13
N GLU A 42 9.84 -8.02 0.31
CA GLU A 42 8.77 -7.72 -0.63
C GLU A 42 8.49 -6.20 -0.70
N ALA A 43 8.50 -5.52 0.44
CA ALA A 43 8.29 -4.07 0.50
C ALA A 43 9.40 -3.30 -0.24
N CYS A 44 10.67 -3.68 -0.05
CA CYS A 44 11.80 -3.08 -0.76
C CYS A 44 11.70 -3.30 -2.27
N ALA A 45 11.32 -4.49 -2.72
CA ALA A 45 11.14 -4.77 -4.15
C ALA A 45 10.04 -3.88 -4.77
N LEU A 46 8.95 -3.61 -4.04
CA LEU A 46 7.90 -2.70 -4.49
C LEU A 46 8.38 -1.24 -4.54
N LEU A 47 9.12 -0.79 -3.52
CA LEU A 47 9.68 0.57 -3.46
C LEU A 47 10.72 0.84 -4.56
N GLU A 48 11.41 -0.19 -5.05
CA GLU A 48 12.35 -0.06 -6.17
C GLU A 48 11.66 0.05 -7.54
N THR A 49 10.43 -0.44 -7.67
CA THR A 49 9.75 -0.58 -8.97
C THR A 49 8.70 0.50 -9.24
N GLN A 50 8.14 1.13 -8.20
CA GLN A 50 7.14 2.18 -8.37
C GLN A 50 7.14 3.19 -7.22
N PRO A 51 6.71 4.45 -7.49
CA PRO A 51 6.53 5.43 -6.42
C PRO A 51 5.40 5.02 -5.47
N VAL A 52 5.62 5.27 -4.19
CA VAL A 52 4.67 5.10 -3.09
C VAL A 52 4.62 6.43 -2.34
N ASP A 53 3.42 6.95 -2.07
CA ASP A 53 3.25 8.20 -1.34
C ASP A 53 3.38 7.99 0.18
N VAL A 54 2.86 6.86 0.67
CA VAL A 54 2.84 6.50 2.10
C VAL A 54 3.07 5.01 2.29
N VAL A 55 3.90 4.66 3.28
CA VAL A 55 4.04 3.29 3.79
C VAL A 55 3.34 3.18 5.14
N ILE A 56 2.48 2.17 5.30
CA ILE A 56 1.89 1.77 6.59
C ILE A 56 2.57 0.46 6.98
N THR A 57 3.25 0.45 8.12
CA THR A 57 3.96 -0.74 8.62
C THR A 57 3.62 -0.98 10.07
N ASP A 58 3.45 -2.24 10.46
CA ASP A 58 3.48 -2.63 11.87
C ASP A 58 4.93 -2.65 12.39
N LEU A 59 5.11 -2.57 13.72
CA LEU A 59 6.41 -2.44 14.40
C LEU A 59 6.72 -3.57 15.40
N TYR A 60 5.88 -4.59 15.54
CA TYR A 60 6.00 -5.59 16.60
C TYR A 60 6.64 -6.91 16.18
#